data_AF-A0A0C3EYQ2-F1
#
_entry.id   AF-A0A0C3EYQ2-F1
#
_cell.length_a   1.000
_cell.length_b   1.000
_cell.length_c   1.000
_cell.angle_alpha   90.00
_cell.angle_beta   90.00
_cell.angle_gamma   90.00
#
_symmetry.space_group_name_H-M   'P 1'
#
loop_
_entity.id
_entity.type
_entity.pdbx_description
1 polymer ?
#
loop_
_entity_poly.entity_id
_entity_poly.type
_entity_poly.pdbx_seq_one_letter_code
_entity_poly.pdbx_strand_id
1 'polypeptide(L)'
;MASPPSKEWPVERYDTVLVNMDPSKKWPHSGLEGHTVAWLRLIFRICGAIPAADRFLAYVQRYHIIPQPSVSAQTSHGGKTDPITGLYALKRALRADKSYLGDVIPVSRL
;
A
#
# COMPACT_ATOMS: atom_id res chain seq x y z
N MET A 1 1.20 9.37 6.06
CA MET A 1 1.28 10.85 6.06
C MET A 1 2.32 11.26 5.04
N ALA A 2 2.03 12.32 4.30
CA ALA A 2 2.95 12.88 3.33
C ALA A 2 3.79 13.97 4.00
N SER A 3 5.10 13.96 3.81
CA SER A 3 5.98 15.08 4.19
C SER A 3 6.51 15.75 2.93
N PRO A 4 6.41 17.09 2.81
CA PRO A 4 7.03 17.81 1.72
C PRO A 4 8.57 17.68 1.79
N PRO A 5 9.27 17.96 0.69
CA PRO A 5 10.73 17.98 0.68
C PRO A 5 11.26 18.99 1.70
N SER A 6 12.36 18.64 2.35
CA SER A 6 13.05 19.47 3.34
C SER A 6 14.56 19.35 3.15
N LYS A 7 15.34 20.12 3.91
CA LYS A 7 16.81 20.02 3.87
C LYS A 7 17.31 18.61 4.25
N GLU A 8 16.59 17.93 5.13
CA GLU A 8 16.91 16.56 5.55
C GLU A 8 16.41 15.51 4.55
N TRP A 9 15.33 15.82 3.83
CA TRP A 9 14.68 14.92 2.89
C TRP A 9 14.48 15.63 1.55
N PRO A 10 15.42 15.51 0.59
CA PRO A 10 15.36 16.24 -0.67
C PRO A 10 14.19 15.80 -1.57
N VAL A 11 13.51 14.70 -1.21
CA VAL A 11 12.35 14.17 -1.92
C VAL A 11 11.15 14.08 -0.98
N GLU A 12 9.95 14.15 -1.57
CA GLU A 12 8.70 13.91 -0.85
C GLU A 12 8.71 12.52 -0.20
N ARG A 13 8.18 12.45 1.02
CA ARG A 13 8.06 11.20 1.76
C ARG A 13 6.59 10.83 1.92
N TYR A 14 6.29 9.56 1.72
CA TYR A 14 4.96 9.00 1.93
C TYR A 14 5.07 7.79 2.85
N ASP A 15 4.11 7.63 3.76
CA ASP A 15 4.01 6.40 4.53
C ASP A 15 3.52 5.27 3.63
N THR A 16 4.24 4.15 3.70
CA THR A 16 3.84 2.89 3.09
C THR A 16 2.85 2.19 4.02
N VAL A 17 1.70 1.81 3.48
CA VAL A 17 0.62 1.13 4.18
C VAL A 17 0.31 -0.19 3.50
N LEU A 18 -0.19 -1.15 4.27
CA LEU A 18 -0.72 -2.39 3.77
C LEU A 18 -2.24 -2.28 3.75
N VAL A 19 -2.85 -2.48 2.58
CA VAL A 19 -4.28 -2.35 2.40
C VAL A 19 -4.89 -3.75 2.32
N ASN A 20 -5.84 -4.02 3.20
CA ASN A 20 -6.63 -5.24 3.15
C ASN A 20 -7.67 -5.17 2.03
N MET A 21 -7.50 -6.00 1.01
CA MET A 21 -8.40 -6.13 -0.14
C MET A 21 -9.44 -7.24 0.06
N ASP A 22 -9.16 -8.20 0.94
CA ASP A 22 -10.00 -9.35 1.25
C ASP A 22 -10.17 -9.48 2.78
N PRO A 23 -11.34 -9.11 3.33
CA PRO A 23 -11.60 -9.14 4.77
C PRO A 23 -11.40 -10.51 5.44
N SER A 24 -11.41 -11.61 4.66
CA SER A 24 -11.14 -12.97 5.16
C SER A 24 -9.65 -13.19 5.46
N LYS A 25 -8.76 -12.44 4.82
CA LYS A 25 -7.31 -12.49 5.02
C LYS A 25 -6.92 -11.55 6.17
N LYS A 26 -6.09 -12.05 7.08
CA LYS A 26 -5.71 -11.37 8.33
C LYS A 26 -4.20 -11.22 8.42
N TRP A 27 -3.74 -9.98 8.40
CA TRP A 27 -2.36 -9.66 8.71
C TRP A 27 -2.03 -9.98 10.19
N PRO A 28 -0.82 -10.49 10.52
CA PRO A 28 0.24 -10.93 9.61
C PRO A 28 0.11 -12.38 9.11
N HIS A 29 -0.88 -13.14 9.60
CA HIS A 29 -1.00 -14.58 9.37
C HIS A 29 -1.17 -14.97 7.88
N SER A 30 -1.92 -14.21 7.10
CA SER A 30 -2.09 -14.46 5.65
C SER A 30 -0.91 -13.95 4.79
N GLY A 31 0.13 -13.37 5.41
CA GLY A 31 1.19 -12.70 4.68
C GLY A 31 0.63 -11.60 3.77
N LEU A 32 1.09 -11.56 2.52
CA LEU A 32 0.64 -10.56 1.53
C LEU A 32 -0.59 -11.04 0.73
N GLU A 33 -1.09 -12.25 0.99
CA GLU A 33 -2.28 -12.76 0.32
C GLU A 33 -3.52 -11.95 0.73
N GLY A 34 -4.28 -11.50 -0.29
CA GLY A 34 -5.45 -10.63 -0.08
C GLY A 34 -5.10 -9.21 0.37
N HIS A 35 -3.82 -8.83 0.32
CA HIS A 35 -3.35 -7.51 0.71
C HIS A 35 -2.61 -6.83 -0.45
N THR A 36 -2.59 -5.50 -0.46
CA THR A 36 -1.81 -4.72 -1.44
C THR A 36 -1.01 -3.64 -0.74
N VAL A 37 0.17 -3.34 -1.24
CA VAL A 37 1.02 -2.27 -0.70
C VAL A 37 0.66 -0.96 -1.39
N ALA A 38 0.54 0.11 -0.61
CA ALA A 38 0.23 1.43 -1.15
C ALA A 38 0.96 2.54 -0.40
N TRP A 39 1.11 3.69 -1.04
CA TRP A 39 1.52 4.93 -0.37
C TRP A 39 0.29 5.74 0.00
N LEU A 40 0.18 6.11 1.27
CA LEU A 40 -0.89 6.96 1.76
C LEU A 40 -0.64 8.42 1.35
N ARG A 41 -1.53 8.96 0.51
CA ARG A 41 -1.43 10.34 -0.01
C ARG A 41 -2.23 11.33 0.83
N LEU A 42 -3.46 10.98 1.20
CA LEU A 42 -4.37 11.86 1.93
C LEU A 42 -5.33 11.04 2.78
N ILE A 43 -5.64 11.50 4.00
CA ILE A 43 -6.81 11.06 4.76
C ILE A 43 -7.79 12.23 4.81
N PHE A 44 -9.05 11.98 4.53
CA PHE A 44 -10.10 13.00 4.53
C PHE A 44 -11.40 12.44 5.09
N ARG A 45 -12.24 13.31 5.64
CA ARG A 45 -13.55 12.98 6.18
C ARG A 45 -14.63 13.37 5.18
N ILE A 46 -15.63 12.51 5.00
CA ILE A 46 -16.84 12.89 4.25
C ILE A 46 -17.73 13.74 5.16
N CYS A 47 -18.05 14.97 4.72
CA CYS A 47 -18.99 15.85 5.40
C CYS A 47 -20.36 15.78 4.70
N GLY A 48 -21.45 15.56 5.46
CA GLY A 48 -22.82 15.83 4.96
C GLY A 48 -23.74 14.64 4.67
N ALA A 49 -23.42 13.41 5.08
CA ALA A 49 -24.32 12.26 4.89
C ALA A 49 -24.54 11.47 6.19
N ILE A 50 -25.61 11.83 6.91
CA ILE A 50 -26.17 11.14 8.10
C ILE A 50 -25.26 11.20 9.36
N PRO A 51 -25.79 11.42 10.58
CA PRO A 51 -25.00 11.48 11.82
C PRO A 51 -24.33 10.14 12.23
N ALA A 52 -24.43 9.10 11.41
CA ALA A 52 -23.99 7.75 11.75
C ALA A 52 -22.69 7.40 11.02
N ALA A 53 -21.59 7.58 11.75
CA ALA A 53 -20.20 7.23 11.45
C ALA A 53 -19.42 8.25 10.61
N ASP A 54 -18.44 8.88 11.26
CA ASP A 54 -17.32 9.57 10.64
C ASP A 54 -16.55 8.62 9.73
N ARG A 55 -16.97 8.55 8.46
CA ARG A 55 -16.28 7.75 7.45
C ARG A 55 -15.08 8.53 6.95
N PHE A 56 -13.94 8.29 7.60
CA PHE A 56 -12.64 8.67 7.08
C PHE A 56 -12.29 7.78 5.88
N LEU A 57 -11.91 8.43 4.78
CA LEU A 57 -11.38 7.80 3.59
C LEU A 57 -9.91 8.16 3.44
N ALA A 58 -9.18 7.29 2.76
CA ALA A 58 -7.80 7.48 2.38
C ALA A 58 -7.66 7.44 0.86
N TYR A 59 -7.03 8.45 0.27
CA TYR A 59 -6.48 8.34 -1.08
C TYR A 59 -5.10 7.69 -0.99
N VAL A 60 -4.92 6.59 -1.72
CA VAL A 60 -3.69 5.81 -1.73
C VAL A 60 -3.19 5.60 -3.15
N GLN A 61 -1.88 5.54 -3.34
CA GLN A 61 -1.26 5.14 -4.61
C GLN A 61 -0.77 3.69 -4.49
N ARG A 62 -1.25 2.81 -5.36
CA ARG A 62 -0.98 1.37 -5.27
C ARG A 62 0.39 1.01 -5.83
N TYR A 63 0.97 -0.05 -5.28
CA TYR A 63 2.23 -0.64 -5.72
C TYR A 63 2.06 -2.14 -5.99
N HIS A 64 2.80 -2.62 -6.99
CA HIS A 64 2.97 -4.04 -7.24
C HIS A 64 4.30 -4.51 -6.65
N ILE A 65 4.27 -5.68 -6.03
CA ILE A 65 5.48 -6.39 -5.65
C ILE A 65 6.12 -6.92 -6.94
N ILE A 66 7.39 -6.61 -7.13
CA ILE A 66 8.17 -7.10 -8.26
C ILE A 66 8.62 -8.52 -7.91
N PRO A 67 8.45 -9.50 -8.82
CA PRO A 67 9.06 -10.82 -8.65
C PRO A 67 10.59 -10.69 -8.59
N GLN A 68 11.20 -11.26 -7.55
CA GLN A 68 12.66 -11.20 -7.35
C GLN A 68 13.27 -12.60 -7.49
N PRO A 69 14.46 -12.73 -8.12
CA PRO A 69 15.16 -14.00 -8.23
C PRO A 69 15.63 -14.49 -6.86
N SER A 70 15.53 -15.80 -6.60
CA SER A 70 15.85 -16.39 -5.30
C SER A 70 17.10 -17.26 -5.34
N VAL A 71 17.87 -17.23 -4.25
CA VAL A 71 18.96 -18.19 -3.96
C VAL A 71 18.47 -19.36 -3.09
N SER A 72 17.31 -19.24 -2.43
CA SER A 72 16.74 -20.29 -1.58
C SER A 72 15.22 -20.45 -1.76
N ALA A 73 14.77 -21.71 -1.70
CA ALA A 73 13.39 -22.13 -1.86
C ALA A 73 12.58 -21.84 -0.59
N GLN A 74 12.05 -20.62 -0.46
CA GLN A 74 10.99 -20.34 0.51
C GLN A 74 9.74 -19.89 -0.23
N THR A 75 8.70 -20.71 -0.08
CA THR A 75 7.36 -20.56 -0.63
C THR A 75 6.49 -19.81 0.38
N SER A 76 6.61 -18.49 0.43
CA SER A 76 5.62 -17.67 1.12
C SER A 76 4.71 -17.01 0.09
N HIS A 77 3.40 -17.20 0.28
CA HIS A 77 2.34 -16.67 -0.58
C HIS A 77 2.41 -15.14 -0.67
N GLY A 78 3.08 -14.64 -1.70
CA GLY A 78 3.18 -13.21 -2.03
C GLY A 78 4.62 -12.75 -2.28
N GLY A 79 5.02 -12.69 -3.55
CA GLY A 79 6.34 -12.23 -4.01
C GLY A 79 7.54 -12.91 -3.34
N LYS A 80 8.75 -12.63 -3.82
CA LYS A 80 9.97 -13.02 -3.11
C LYS A 80 10.68 -11.76 -2.62
N THR A 81 11.26 -11.82 -1.43
CA THR A 81 12.10 -10.74 -0.91
C THR A 81 13.47 -10.76 -1.58
N ASP A 82 14.11 -9.61 -1.60
CA ASP A 82 15.50 -9.47 -2.02
C ASP A 82 16.40 -10.25 -1.05
N PRO A 83 17.33 -11.09 -1.54
CA PRO A 83 18.13 -11.95 -0.67
C PRO A 83 19.19 -11.18 0.15
N ILE A 84 19.52 -9.94 -0.22
CA ILE A 84 20.53 -9.13 0.46
C ILE A 84 19.87 -8.31 1.57
N THR A 85 18.75 -7.66 1.26
CA THR A 85 18.06 -6.73 2.16
C THR A 85 16.93 -7.37 2.94
N GLY A 86 16.42 -8.53 2.50
CA GLY A 86 15.22 -9.16 3.07
C GLY A 86 13.92 -8.41 2.77
N LEU A 87 13.94 -7.40 1.89
CA LEU A 87 12.79 -6.53 1.60
C LEU A 87 12.11 -6.85 0.27
N TYR A 88 10.83 -6.48 0.14
CA TYR A 88 10.13 -6.55 -1.14
C TYR A 88 10.45 -5.34 -2.01
N ALA A 89 10.86 -5.59 -3.25
CA ALA A 89 10.95 -4.56 -4.27
C ALA A 89 9.54 -4.21 -4.76
N LEU A 90 9.23 -2.92 -4.80
CA LEU A 90 7.94 -2.39 -5.18
C LEU A 90 8.06 -1.53 -6.44
N LYS A 91 7.12 -1.66 -7.36
CA LYS A 91 6.92 -0.72 -8.48
C LYS A 91 5.55 -0.08 -8.40
N ARG A 92 5.43 1.17 -8.84
CA ARG A 92 4.14 1.85 -8.93
C ARG A 92 3.19 1.05 -9.81
N ALA A 93 1.97 0.83 -9.33
CA ALA A 93 0.93 0.23 -10.13
C ALA A 93 0.47 1.22 -11.20
N LEU A 94 0.21 0.72 -12.41
CA LEU A 94 -0.20 1.51 -13.56
C LEU A 94 -1.59 1.06 -14.02
N ARG A 95 -2.39 2.01 -14.52
CA ARG A 95 -3.60 1.74 -15.29
C ARG A 95 -3.23 1.29 -16.72
N ALA A 96 -4.23 0.85 -17.49
CA ALA A 96 -4.04 0.45 -18.89
C ALA A 96 -3.45 1.58 -19.76
N ASP A 97 -3.76 2.84 -19.43
CA ASP A 97 -3.24 4.05 -20.09
C ASP A 97 -1.85 4.48 -19.60
N LYS A 98 -1.20 3.67 -18.75
CA LYS A 98 0.11 3.93 -18.11
C LYS A 98 0.12 5.07 -17.09
N SER A 99 -1.02 5.66 -16.74
CA SER A 99 -1.11 6.56 -15.60
C SER A 99 -0.99 5.78 -14.28
N TYR A 100 -0.61 6.46 -13.21
CA TYR A 100 -0.47 5.81 -11.90
C TYR A 100 -1.82 5.39 -11.33
N LEU A 101 -1.89 4.15 -10.85
CA LEU A 101 -3.09 3.60 -10.23
C LEU A 101 -3.19 4.05 -8.77
N GLY A 102 -4.10 4.98 -8.50
CA GLY A 102 -4.57 5.34 -7.17
C GLY A 102 -5.97 4.82 -6.87
N ASP A 103 -6.34 4.81 -5.60
CA ASP A 103 -7.66 4.42 -5.14
C ASP A 103 -8.11 5.19 -3.88
N VAL A 104 -9.42 5.28 -3.66
CA VAL A 104 -10.02 5.86 -2.45
C VAL A 104 -10.63 4.72 -1.63
N ILE A 105 -10.09 4.47 -0.45
CA ILE A 105 -10.48 3.35 0.41
C ILE A 105 -10.95 3.84 1.79
N PRO A 106 -11.81 3.11 2.49
CA PRO A 106 -12.05 3.34 3.91
C PRO A 106 -10.75 3.18 4.70
N VAL A 107 -10.50 4.07 5.66
CA VAL A 107 -9.32 3.97 6.55
C VAL A 107 -9.32 2.66 7.35
N SER A 108 -10.49 2.05 7.58
CA SER A 108 -10.62 0.73 8.22
C SER A 108 -10.03 -0.44 7.41
N ARG A 109 -9.52 -0.19 6.20
CA ARG A 109 -8.81 -1.18 5.37
C ARG A 109 -7.29 -1.05 5.45
N LEU A 110 -6.77 -0.01 6.11
CA LEU A 110 -5.34 0.14 6.40
C LEU A 110 -4.90 -0.75 7.57
#